data_AF-A0A7X6YAK7-F1
#
_entry.id   AF-A0A7X6YAK7-F1
#
_cell.length_a   1.000
_cell.length_b   1.000
_cell.length_c   1.000
_cell.angle_alpha   90.00
_cell.angle_beta   90.00
_cell.angle_gamma   90.00
#
_symmetry.space_group_name_H-M   'P 1'
#
loop_
_entity.id
_entity.type
_entity.pdbx_description
1 polymer ?
#
loop_
_entity_poly.entity_id
_entity_poly.type
_entity_poly.pdbx_seq_one_letter_code
_entity_poly.pdbx_strand_id
1 'polypeptide(L)'
;MVLVLILRPPRHKAQDRQTEKEQDLKSKIIAAITFFFVGIYGGFIQAGVGFIIIAALNLITGWSLVKINSVKVFVILAYMLSSLAVFVASGQVEWVLGLTLAVGNGAGGWLGSNFAVAKGDKWIRIILVVTVTAMAAKLLGLFELLGLNF
;
A
#
# COMPACT_ATOMS: atom_id res chain seq x y z
N MET A 1 -5.51 1.46 -12.63
CA MET A 1 -4.30 1.99 -11.94
C MET A 1 -3.04 1.16 -12.22
N VAL A 2 -3.07 -0.17 -12.06
CA VAL A 2 -1.93 -1.09 -12.40
C VAL A 2 -1.49 -0.99 -13.86
N LEU A 3 -2.44 -0.82 -14.80
CA LEU A 3 -2.15 -0.69 -16.23
C LEU A 3 -1.36 0.58 -16.59
N VAL A 4 -1.58 1.69 -15.86
CA VAL A 4 -0.92 2.98 -16.09
C VAL A 4 0.54 2.95 -15.60
N LEU A 5 0.82 2.17 -14.56
CA LEU A 5 2.19 1.98 -14.03
C LEU A 5 3.03 1.05 -14.91
N ILE A 6 2.41 0.09 -15.60
CA ILE A 6 3.10 -0.82 -16.53
C ILE A 6 3.48 -0.13 -17.86
N LEU A 7 2.74 0.90 -18.28
CA LEU A 7 2.97 1.60 -19.55
C LEU A 7 3.94 2.79 -19.46
N ARG A 8 4.35 3.23 -18.27
CA ARG A 8 5.38 4.28 -18.13
C ARG A 8 6.74 3.66 -17.87
N PRO A 9 7.70 3.74 -18.81
CA PRO A 9 9.03 3.20 -18.58
C PRO A 9 9.70 3.91 -17.39
N PRO A 10 10.48 3.20 -16.56
CA PRO A 10 11.23 3.81 -15.47
C PRO A 10 12.34 4.64 -16.11
N ARG A 11 12.20 5.96 -16.11
CA ARG A 11 13.25 6.87 -16.57
C ARG A 11 14.36 6.92 -15.51
N HIS A 12 15.14 5.84 -15.45
CA HIS A 12 16.43 5.75 -14.78
C HIS A 12 17.42 6.66 -15.54
N LYS A 13 18.22 7.44 -14.80
CA LYS A 13 19.24 8.41 -15.28
C LYS A 13 18.72 9.78 -15.74
N ALA A 14 18.40 10.66 -14.80
CA ALA A 14 18.66 12.11 -14.90
C ALA A 14 18.36 12.89 -13.60
N GLN A 15 18.27 12.24 -12.44
CA GLN A 15 17.71 12.87 -11.23
C GLN A 15 18.64 12.79 -10.01
N ASP A 16 19.96 12.85 -10.24
CA ASP A 16 21.00 12.92 -9.21
C ASP A 16 21.71 14.30 -9.16
N ARG A 17 21.18 15.35 -9.81
CA ARG A 17 21.88 16.66 -9.90
C ARG A 17 21.09 17.92 -9.57
N GLN A 18 19.84 17.84 -9.12
CA GLN A 18 19.06 19.06 -8.82
C GLN A 18 18.43 19.11 -7.41
N THR A 19 18.73 18.14 -6.55
CA THR A 19 18.08 17.93 -5.25
C THR A 19 18.76 18.64 -4.08
N GLU A 20 19.33 19.84 -4.30
CA GLU A 20 19.99 20.62 -3.22
C GLU A 20 19.51 22.08 -3.14
N LYS A 21 18.52 22.52 -3.92
CA LYS A 21 18.04 23.91 -3.84
C LYS A 21 16.59 23.97 -3.36
N GLU A 22 16.45 24.43 -2.12
CA GLU A 22 15.25 24.90 -1.41
C GLU A 22 14.13 23.88 -1.15
N GLN A 23 14.21 23.23 0.02
CA GLN A 23 12.99 22.94 0.78
C GLN A 23 12.40 24.27 1.29
N ASP A 24 11.70 24.98 0.42
CA ASP A 24 10.94 26.17 0.78
C ASP A 24 9.90 25.84 1.86
N LEU A 25 9.65 26.78 2.78
CA LEU A 25 8.67 26.67 3.87
C LEU A 25 7.29 26.29 3.32
N LYS A 26 6.97 26.76 2.11
CA LYS A 26 5.73 26.45 1.38
C LYS A 26 5.58 24.95 1.10
N SER A 27 6.65 24.26 0.68
CA SER A 27 6.59 22.81 0.41
C SER A 27 6.33 22.00 1.67
N LYS A 28 6.85 22.43 2.83
CA LYS A 28 6.56 21.78 4.13
C LYS A 28 5.11 21.98 4.56
N ILE A 29 4.56 23.18 4.36
CA ILE A 29 3.16 23.50 4.68
C ILE A 29 2.21 22.70 3.77
N ILE A 30 2.49 22.65 2.47
CA ILE A 30 1.70 21.86 1.50
C ILE A 30 1.76 20.37 1.88
N ALA A 31 2.92 19.87 2.29
CA ALA A 31 3.06 18.50 2.77
C ALA A 31 2.20 18.25 4.01
N ALA A 32 2.25 19.12 5.01
CA ALA A 32 1.48 18.99 6.24
C ALA A 32 -0.04 18.97 5.95
N ILE A 33 -0.53 19.88 5.11
CA ILE A 33 -1.94 19.93 4.70
C ILE A 33 -2.33 18.64 3.95
N THR A 34 -1.52 18.23 2.99
CA THR A 34 -1.79 17.00 2.21
C THR A 34 -1.85 15.78 3.13
N PHE A 35 -0.88 15.64 4.04
CA PHE A 35 -0.83 14.53 4.99
C PHE A 35 -1.97 14.56 6.00
N PHE A 36 -2.47 15.73 6.37
CA PHE A 36 -3.65 15.85 7.21
C PHE A 36 -4.88 15.25 6.54
N PHE A 37 -5.17 15.61 5.28
CA PHE A 37 -6.28 15.02 4.52
C PHE A 37 -6.08 13.53 4.22
N VAL A 38 -4.84 13.11 3.93
CA VAL A 38 -4.51 11.69 3.76
C VAL A 38 -4.73 10.92 5.05
N GLY A 39 -4.44 11.52 6.20
CA GLY A 39 -4.72 10.94 7.52
C GLY A 39 -6.22 10.74 7.76
N ILE A 40 -7.05 11.72 7.41
CA ILE A 40 -8.52 11.60 7.50
C ILE A 40 -9.05 10.52 6.54
N TYR A 41 -8.59 10.52 5.29
CA TYR A 41 -9.01 9.52 4.29
C TYR A 41 -8.56 8.11 4.68
N GLY A 42 -7.32 7.98 5.16
CA GLY A 42 -6.80 6.73 5.71
C GLY A 42 -7.56 6.27 6.95
N GLY A 43 -7.94 7.25 7.78
CA GLY A 43 -8.90 7.21 8.88
C GLY A 43 -10.12 6.36 8.62
N PHE A 44 -10.78 6.70 7.52
CA PHE A 44 -12.17 6.32 7.29
C PHE A 44 -12.31 5.21 6.24
N ILE A 45 -11.67 5.38 5.08
CA ILE A 45 -11.85 4.48 3.93
C ILE A 45 -10.79 3.38 3.94
N GLN A 46 -9.55 3.72 4.32
CA GLN A 46 -8.35 2.85 4.36
C GLN A 46 -7.95 2.15 3.05
N ALA A 47 -8.84 2.07 2.06
CA ALA A 47 -8.60 1.49 0.74
C ALA A 47 -7.76 2.44 -0.13
N GLY A 48 -6.68 1.93 -0.73
CA GLY A 48 -5.87 2.69 -1.70
C GLY A 48 -5.00 3.81 -1.10
N VAL A 49 -5.02 4.03 0.23
CA VAL A 49 -4.27 5.08 0.93
C VAL A 49 -2.78 5.04 0.64
N GLY A 50 -2.20 3.84 0.54
CA GLY A 50 -0.79 3.67 0.21
C GLY A 50 -0.41 4.31 -1.12
N PHE A 51 -1.29 4.26 -2.13
CA PHE A 51 -1.04 4.90 -3.41
C PHE A 51 -1.14 6.42 -3.33
N ILE A 52 -2.08 6.93 -2.51
CA ILE A 52 -2.24 8.37 -2.28
C ILE A 52 -0.99 8.93 -1.57
N ILE A 53 -0.48 8.24 -0.55
CA ILE A 53 0.77 8.61 0.13
C ILE A 53 1.94 8.62 -0.85
N ILE A 54 2.08 7.58 -1.69
CA ILE A 54 3.15 7.52 -2.69
C ILE A 54 3.04 8.70 -3.67
N ALA A 55 1.84 8.99 -4.18
CA ALA A 55 1.61 10.08 -5.12
C ALA A 55 1.93 11.45 -4.49
N ALA A 56 1.46 11.68 -3.26
CA ALA A 56 1.73 12.91 -2.51
C ALA A 56 3.23 13.09 -2.28
N LEU A 57 3.92 12.07 -1.78
CA LEU A 57 5.37 12.14 -1.53
C LEU A 57 6.17 12.35 -2.80
N ASN A 58 5.80 11.67 -3.88
CA ASN A 58 6.48 11.81 -5.16
C ASN A 58 6.37 13.24 -5.68
N LEU A 59 5.19 13.85 -5.58
CA LEU A 59 4.94 15.21 -6.03
C LEU A 59 5.64 16.27 -5.18
N ILE A 60 5.74 16.06 -3.86
CA ILE A 60 6.28 17.04 -2.91
C ILE A 60 7.80 16.97 -2.81
N THR A 61 8.39 15.77 -2.83
CA THR A 61 9.80 15.57 -2.44
C THR A 61 10.72 15.13 -3.58
N GLY A 62 10.17 14.63 -4.69
CA GLY A 62 10.97 14.08 -5.79
C GLY A 62 11.86 12.89 -5.39
N TRP A 63 11.61 12.27 -4.24
CA TRP A 63 12.43 11.15 -3.74
C TRP A 63 12.33 9.92 -4.63
N SER A 64 13.37 9.06 -4.54
CA SER A 64 13.32 7.75 -5.19
C SER A 64 12.15 6.93 -4.66
N LEU A 65 11.56 6.11 -5.53
CA LEU A 65 10.36 5.33 -5.19
C LEU A 65 10.61 4.38 -3.99
N VAL A 66 11.85 3.92 -3.83
CA VAL A 66 12.29 3.10 -2.69
C VAL A 66 12.18 3.90 -1.38
N LYS A 67 12.72 5.12 -1.33
CA LYS A 67 12.65 5.99 -0.14
C LYS A 67 11.19 6.35 0.17
N ILE A 68 10.39 6.67 -0.84
CA ILE A 68 8.96 6.97 -0.68
C ILE A 68 8.22 5.77 -0.09
N ASN A 69 8.49 4.56 -0.61
CA ASN A 69 7.83 3.36 -0.11
C ASN A 69 8.18 3.08 1.36
N SER A 70 9.42 3.31 1.78
CA SER A 70 9.81 3.17 3.19
C SER A 70 9.05 4.14 4.10
N VAL A 71 8.95 5.42 3.71
CA VAL A 71 8.18 6.40 4.49
C VAL A 71 6.69 6.08 4.51
N LYS A 72 6.13 5.62 3.38
CA LYS A 72 4.74 5.17 3.30
C LYS A 72 4.44 4.06 4.31
N VAL A 73 5.29 3.04 4.40
CA VAL A 73 5.11 1.94 5.36
C VAL A 73 5.16 2.46 6.79
N PHE A 74 6.08 3.38 7.10
CA PHE A 74 6.17 3.99 8.43
C PHE A 74 4.92 4.79 8.80
N VAL A 75 4.40 5.61 7.89
CA VAL A 75 3.16 6.38 8.08
C VAL A 75 1.96 5.44 8.31
N ILE A 76 1.85 4.36 7.52
CA ILE A 76 0.79 3.36 7.68
C ILE A 76 0.90 2.66 9.04
N LEU A 77 2.12 2.36 9.50
CA LEU A 77 2.33 1.74 10.81
C LEU A 77 1.87 2.67 11.95
N ALA A 78 2.23 3.95 11.91
CA ALA A 78 1.77 4.93 12.88
C ALA A 78 0.23 5.06 12.89
N TYR A 79 -0.38 5.07 11.70
CA TYR A 79 -1.82 5.11 11.53
C TYR A 79 -2.50 3.86 12.12
N MET A 80 -1.98 2.67 11.84
CA MET A 80 -2.51 1.40 12.37
C MET A 80 -2.42 1.35 13.90
N LEU A 81 -1.33 1.85 14.50
CA LEU A 81 -1.19 1.92 15.96
C LEU A 81 -2.22 2.86 16.59
N SER A 82 -2.43 4.03 15.99
CA SER A 82 -3.47 4.97 16.45
C SER A 82 -4.87 4.37 16.33
N SER A 83 -5.17 3.70 15.21
CA SER A 83 -6.45 3.01 15.01
C SER A 83 -6.65 1.91 16.06
N LEU A 84 -5.64 1.06 16.28
CA LEU A 84 -5.67 0.00 17.29
C LEU A 84 -5.93 0.56 18.69
N ALA A 85 -5.27 1.65 19.08
CA ALA A 85 -5.47 2.29 20.38
C ALA A 85 -6.92 2.75 20.59
N VAL A 86 -7.53 3.34 19.55
CA VAL A 86 -8.94 3.77 19.58
C VAL A 86 -9.88 2.57 19.71
N PHE A 87 -9.64 1.49 18.95
CA PHE A 87 -10.44 0.27 19.06
C PHE A 87 -10.32 -0.40 20.42
N VAL A 88 -9.12 -0.45 21.00
CA VAL A 88 -8.87 -0.97 22.37
C VAL A 88 -9.64 -0.13 23.39
N ALA A 89 -9.57 1.20 23.31
CA ALA A 89 -10.32 2.10 24.19
C ALA A 89 -11.85 1.94 24.05
N SER A 90 -12.31 1.55 22.86
CA SER A 90 -13.73 1.32 22.58
C SER A 90 -14.21 -0.08 23.00
N GLY A 91 -13.32 -0.95 23.47
CA GLY A 91 -13.65 -2.33 23.88
C GLY A 91 -14.03 -3.26 22.72
N GLN A 92 -13.79 -2.85 21.47
CA GLN A 92 -14.21 -3.57 20.25
C GLN A 92 -13.10 -4.51 19.72
N VAL A 93 -12.12 -4.87 20.55
CA VAL A 93 -10.95 -5.66 20.13
C VAL A 93 -11.08 -7.09 20.63
N GLU A 94 -11.38 -7.97 19.68
CA GLU A 94 -11.22 -9.41 19.87
C GLU A 94 -9.75 -9.80 19.75
N TRP A 95 -9.06 -9.89 20.89
CA TRP A 95 -7.62 -10.12 20.95
C TRP A 95 -7.17 -11.41 20.26
N VAL A 96 -7.96 -12.49 20.37
CA VAL A 96 -7.62 -13.78 19.74
C VAL A 96 -7.66 -13.67 18.22
N LEU A 97 -8.74 -13.10 17.66
CA LEU A 97 -8.87 -12.87 16.22
C LEU A 97 -7.83 -11.86 15.72
N GLY A 98 -7.64 -10.77 16.46
CA GLY A 98 -6.67 -9.71 16.13
C GLY A 98 -5.24 -10.23 16.06
N LEU A 99 -4.80 -11.01 17.05
CA LEU A 99 -3.46 -11.61 17.05
C LEU A 99 -3.29 -12.65 15.94
N THR A 100 -4.30 -13.50 15.72
CA THR A 100 -4.26 -14.50 14.64
C THR A 100 -4.13 -13.82 13.28
N LEU A 101 -4.90 -12.75 13.04
CA LEU A 101 -4.81 -11.94 11.83
C LEU A 101 -3.46 -11.23 11.73
N ALA A 102 -2.93 -10.68 12.82
CA ALA A 102 -1.63 -10.00 12.82
C ALA A 102 -0.50 -10.97 12.43
N VAL A 103 -0.48 -12.16 13.02
CA VAL A 103 0.51 -13.21 12.70
C VAL A 103 0.34 -13.69 11.27
N GLY A 104 -0.89 -13.95 10.83
CA GLY A 104 -1.17 -14.39 9.46
C GLY A 104 -0.76 -13.35 8.41
N ASN A 105 -1.13 -12.09 8.60
CA ASN A 105 -0.74 -10.98 7.70
C ASN A 105 0.77 -10.75 7.71
N GLY A 106 1.40 -10.78 8.89
CA GLY A 106 2.84 -10.63 9.03
C GLY A 106 3.63 -11.75 8.34
N ALA A 107 3.26 -13.01 8.61
CA ALA A 107 3.89 -14.18 8.01
C ALA A 107 3.69 -14.20 6.49
N GLY A 108 2.46 -13.94 6.02
CA GLY A 108 2.15 -13.87 4.59
C GLY A 108 2.92 -12.75 3.87
N GLY A 109 3.01 -11.57 4.48
CA GLY A 109 3.80 -10.45 3.94
C GLY A 109 5.30 -10.75 3.88
N TRP A 110 5.85 -11.39 4.92
CA TRP A 110 7.26 -11.77 4.96
C TRP A 110 7.60 -12.87 3.94
N LEU A 111 6.83 -13.96 3.92
CA LEU A 111 7.00 -15.05 2.95
C LEU A 111 6.81 -14.56 1.51
N GLY A 112 5.76 -13.75 1.26
CA GLY A 112 5.47 -13.20 -0.06
C GLY A 112 6.56 -12.26 -0.56
N SER A 113 7.07 -11.36 0.29
CA SER A 113 8.17 -10.46 -0.07
C SER A 113 9.48 -11.21 -0.33
N ASN A 114 9.82 -12.19 0.52
CA ASN A 114 11.00 -13.02 0.31
C ASN A 114 10.90 -13.86 -0.98
N PHE A 115 9.73 -14.45 -1.25
CA PHE A 115 9.48 -15.19 -2.48
C PHE A 115 9.55 -14.29 -3.72
N ALA A 116 9.00 -13.07 -3.64
CA ALA A 116 9.05 -12.08 -4.72
C ALA A 116 10.49 -11.72 -5.08
N VAL A 117 11.36 -11.53 -4.08
CA VAL A 117 12.79 -11.25 -4.30
C VAL A 117 13.53 -12.48 -4.82
N ALA A 118 13.23 -13.68 -4.33
CA ALA A 118 13.97 -14.90 -4.67
C ALA A 118 13.62 -15.48 -6.05
N LYS A 119 12.35 -15.49 -6.47
CA LYS A 119 11.91 -16.13 -7.73
C LYS A 119 11.75 -15.17 -8.91
N GLY A 120 11.85 -13.86 -8.67
CA GLY A 120 11.77 -12.83 -9.70
C GLY A 120 10.36 -12.57 -10.26
N ASP A 121 10.27 -11.55 -11.11
CA ASP A 121 9.01 -10.93 -11.57
C ASP A 121 8.04 -11.89 -12.28
N LYS A 122 8.56 -12.90 -13.01
CA LYS A 122 7.74 -13.86 -13.76
C LYS A 122 6.76 -14.63 -12.85
N TRP A 123 7.23 -15.09 -11.69
CA TRP A 123 6.39 -15.85 -10.76
C TRP A 123 5.35 -14.96 -10.10
N ILE A 124 5.73 -13.74 -9.74
CA ILE A 124 4.81 -12.74 -9.17
C ILE A 124 3.67 -12.47 -10.17
N ARG A 125 4.01 -12.27 -11.44
CA ARG A 125 3.02 -12.00 -12.50
C ARG A 125 2.04 -13.15 -12.69
N ILE A 126 2.52 -14.40 -12.67
CA ILE A 126 1.67 -15.59 -12.77
C ILE A 126 0.68 -15.64 -11.61
N ILE A 127 1.16 -15.49 -10.36
CA ILE A 127 0.31 -15.52 -9.17
C ILE A 127 -0.72 -14.39 -9.18
N LEU A 128 -0.31 -13.19 -9.63
CA LEU A 128 -1.20 -12.05 -9.79
C LEU A 128 -2.32 -12.34 -10.79
N VAL A 129 -1.98 -12.84 -11.98
CA VAL A 129 -2.97 -13.16 -13.02
C VAL A 129 -3.94 -14.21 -12.53
N VAL A 130 -3.43 -15.31 -11.95
CA VAL A 130 -4.28 -16.39 -11.43
C VAL A 130 -5.23 -15.88 -10.35
N THR A 131 -4.72 -15.11 -9.38
CA THR A 131 -5.54 -14.57 -8.28
C THR A 131 -6.60 -13.60 -8.79
N VAL A 132 -6.23 -12.66 -9.67
CA VAL A 132 -7.17 -11.65 -10.22
C VAL A 132 -8.23 -12.33 -11.07
N THR A 133 -7.87 -13.29 -11.91
CA THR A 133 -8.83 -14.06 -12.72
C THR A 133 -9.78 -14.86 -11.83
N ALA A 134 -9.28 -15.50 -10.77
CA ALA A 134 -10.10 -16.23 -9.82
C ALA A 134 -11.09 -15.31 -9.08
N MET A 135 -10.63 -14.14 -8.61
CA MET A 135 -11.50 -13.15 -7.98
C MET A 135 -12.55 -12.60 -8.94
N ALA A 136 -12.18 -12.33 -10.20
CA ALA A 136 -13.11 -11.89 -11.22
C ALA A 136 -14.17 -12.95 -11.51
N ALA A 137 -13.79 -14.22 -11.62
CA ALA A 137 -14.73 -15.33 -11.79
C ALA A 137 -15.68 -15.48 -10.59
N LYS A 138 -15.19 -15.31 -9.36
CA LYS A 138 -16.03 -15.30 -8.16
C LYS A 138 -17.04 -14.17 -8.19
N LEU A 139 -16.60 -12.95 -8.51
CA LEU A 139 -17.47 -11.78 -8.56
C LEU A 139 -18.55 -11.90 -9.66
N LEU A 140 -18.23 -12.55 -10.78
CA LEU A 140 -19.17 -12.78 -11.89
C LEU A 140 -20.17 -13.93 -11.64
N GLY A 141 -20.12 -14.60 -10.48
CA GLY A 141 -21.05 -15.68 -10.15
C GLY A 141 -20.81 -16.98 -10.93
N LEU A 142 -19.65 -17.13 -11.59
CA LEU A 142 -19.31 -18.36 -12.34
C LEU A 142 -19.28 -19.60 -11.43
N PHE A 143 -18.97 -19.42 -10.14
CA PHE A 143 -18.95 -20.50 -9.16
C PHE A 143 -20.37 -20.95 -8.76
N GLU A 144 -21.33 -20.02 -8.69
CA GLU A 144 -22.75 -20.32 -8.47
C GLU A 144 -23.35 -21.05 -9.68
N LEU A 145 -22.96 -20.66 -10.89
CA LEU A 145 -23.36 -21.30 -12.15
C LEU A 145 -22.82 -22.73 -12.32
N LEU A 146 -21.69 -23.04 -11.69
CA LEU A 146 -21.06 -24.37 -11.64
C LEU A 146 -21.51 -25.23 -10.44
N GLY A 147 -22.40 -24.72 -9.59
CA GLY A 147 -22.94 -25.44 -8.42
C GLY A 147 -21.95 -25.62 -7.26
N LEU A 148 -20.85 -24.85 -7.24
CA LEU A 148 -19.86 -24.87 -6.16
C LEU A 148 -20.20 -23.78 -5.14
N ASN A 149 -21.06 -24.09 -4.17
CA ASN A 149 -21.39 -23.19 -3.06
C ASN A 149 -20.24 -23.15 -2.03
N PHE A 150 -19.40 -22.13 -2.10
CA PHE A 150 -18.38 -21.77 -1.10
C PHE A 150 -18.44 -20.28 -0.74
#